data_AF-A0A9D5B415-F1
#
_entry.id   AF-A0A9D5B415-F1
#
_cell.length_a   1.000
_cell.length_b   1.000
_cell.length_c   1.000
_cell.angle_alpha   90.00
_cell.angle_beta   90.00
_cell.angle_gamma   90.00
#
_symmetry.space_group_name_H-M   'P 1'
#
loop_
_entity.id
_entity.type
_entity.pdbx_description
1 polymer ?
#
loop_
_entity_poly.entity_id
_entity_poly.type
_entity_poly.pdbx_seq_one_letter_code
_entity_poly.pdbx_strand_id
1 'polypeptide(L)'
;MSSLSRELVFLILQFLDEEKFKETVHKLEQESGFFFNMKYFEDEVHSGNWDEVERYLSGFTKVDDNRYSMKIFFEIRKQKYLEALDKHDRSKGVEILVKDLKVFATFNEELFKEITQLLTLENFRENEQLSKYGDTKSARAIMLVELKKLIEANPLFRDKLQFPNLKNSRLRTLINQSFVYSEAQSCRPSGRIRGKKAPPGQCNQENDSDCCVRGKMYTTYQCSPSVSTYTKAYLTLNSFQKGGDGGGPSECDKQYHSDDTPVVALSTGWFNHESRCLKNITISANGKSVVAMVVDECDSTKGCDAEHDYQPPCPNNIVDASKAVWKALGVPKEQWGGLDITWSDA
;
A
#
# COMPACT_ATOMS: atom_id res chain seq x y z
N MET A 1 12.52 6.95 9.32
CA MET A 1 11.49 6.52 8.35
C MET A 1 11.64 7.35 7.08
N SER A 2 11.32 6.81 5.91
CA SER A 2 11.33 7.58 4.66
C SER A 2 10.25 8.68 4.69
N SER A 3 10.41 9.76 3.91
CA SER A 3 9.40 10.82 3.78
C SER A 3 8.02 10.25 3.41
N LEU A 4 8.02 9.25 2.52
CA LEU A 4 6.81 8.58 2.06
C LEU A 4 6.06 7.85 3.20
N SER A 5 6.78 7.12 4.06
CA SER A 5 6.15 6.44 5.20
C SER A 5 5.50 7.44 6.16
N ARG A 6 6.11 8.61 6.38
CA ARG A 6 5.52 9.67 7.20
C ARG A 6 4.24 10.23 6.58
N GLU A 7 4.25 10.53 5.28
CA GLU A 7 3.06 11.02 4.57
C GLU A 7 1.91 10.00 4.61
N LEU A 8 2.22 8.71 4.47
CA LEU A 8 1.21 7.65 4.57
C LEU A 8 0.55 7.60 5.95
N VAL A 9 1.28 7.83 7.04
CA VAL A 9 0.69 7.90 8.38
C VAL A 9 -0.33 9.03 8.47
N PHE A 10 -0.07 10.21 7.89
CA PHE A 10 -1.04 11.31 7.88
C PHE A 10 -2.29 10.97 7.07
N LEU A 11 -2.16 10.26 5.95
CA LEU A 11 -3.30 9.76 5.17
C LEU A 11 -4.15 8.78 5.98
N ILE A 12 -3.52 7.91 6.78
CA ILE A 12 -4.20 6.98 7.67
C ILE A 12 -4.90 7.73 8.81
N LEU A 13 -4.22 8.70 9.45
CA LEU A 13 -4.83 9.52 10.51
C LEU A 13 -6.08 10.23 10.02
N GLN A 14 -6.05 10.85 8.83
CA GLN A 14 -7.24 11.47 8.23
C GLN A 14 -8.36 10.44 8.03
N PHE A 15 -8.05 9.27 7.49
CA PHE A 15 -9.04 8.21 7.28
C PHE A 15 -9.66 7.74 8.61
N LEU A 16 -8.85 7.51 9.65
CA LEU A 16 -9.34 7.07 10.95
C LEU A 16 -10.25 8.11 11.61
N ASP A 17 -9.95 9.41 11.45
CA ASP A 17 -10.79 10.51 11.94
C ASP A 17 -12.13 10.57 11.18
N GLU A 18 -12.10 10.46 9.84
CA GLU A 18 -13.29 10.41 8.98
C GLU A 18 -14.23 9.25 9.35
N GLU A 19 -13.66 8.08 9.68
CA GLU A 19 -14.39 6.89 10.12
C GLU A 19 -14.74 6.89 11.63
N LYS A 20 -14.32 7.93 12.37
CA LYS A 20 -14.58 8.11 13.82
C LYS A 20 -13.93 7.05 14.72
N PHE A 21 -12.81 6.48 14.31
CA PHE A 21 -12.01 5.55 15.14
C PHE A 21 -11.13 6.29 16.15
N LYS A 22 -11.76 7.00 17.09
CA LYS A 22 -11.11 7.98 17.98
C LYS A 22 -9.90 7.42 18.76
N GLU A 23 -10.04 6.27 19.41
CA GLU A 23 -8.93 5.67 20.17
C GLU A 23 -7.74 5.30 19.27
N THR A 24 -8.02 4.77 18.08
CA THR A 24 -7.01 4.36 17.11
C THR A 24 -6.24 5.56 16.57
N VAL A 25 -6.93 6.70 16.34
CA VAL A 25 -6.28 7.97 15.94
C VAL A 25 -5.20 8.35 16.94
N HIS A 26 -5.56 8.47 18.22
CA HIS A 26 -4.63 8.97 19.24
C HIS A 26 -3.53 7.96 19.59
N LYS A 27 -3.79 6.65 19.49
CA LYS A 27 -2.74 5.64 19.57
C LYS A 27 -1.73 5.77 18.43
N LEU A 28 -2.19 5.97 17.19
CA LEU A 28 -1.30 6.13 16.04
C LEU A 28 -0.51 7.44 16.12
N GLU A 29 -1.12 8.53 16.57
CA GLU A 29 -0.42 9.79 16.89
C GLU A 29 0.72 9.55 17.89
N GLN A 30 0.42 8.86 19.00
CA GLN A 30 1.39 8.55 20.05
C GLN A 30 2.51 7.62 19.57
N GLU A 31 2.18 6.49 18.94
CA GLU A 31 3.18 5.49 18.54
C GLU A 31 4.07 5.97 17.38
N SER A 32 3.52 6.79 16.47
CA SER A 32 4.29 7.35 15.37
C SER A 32 5.10 8.59 15.79
N GLY A 33 4.62 9.36 16.76
CA GLY A 33 5.23 10.61 17.21
C GLY A 33 5.27 11.72 16.14
N PHE A 34 4.44 11.61 15.09
CA PHE A 34 4.47 12.54 13.93
C PHE A 34 3.55 13.75 14.08
N PHE A 35 2.45 13.63 14.80
CA PHE A 35 1.48 14.70 15.02
C PHE A 35 0.99 14.68 16.46
N PHE A 36 1.14 15.80 17.14
CA PHE A 36 0.65 16.00 18.50
C PHE A 36 -0.66 16.77 18.43
N ASN A 37 -1.74 16.10 18.82
CA ASN A 37 -3.09 16.63 18.78
C ASN A 37 -3.37 17.48 20.02
N MET A 38 -3.16 18.79 19.89
CA MET A 38 -3.36 19.73 21.01
C MET A 38 -4.79 19.67 21.56
N LYS A 39 -5.80 19.52 20.69
CA LYS A 39 -7.21 19.44 21.12
C LYS A 39 -7.45 18.20 22.00
N TYR A 40 -6.93 17.04 21.58
CA TYR A 40 -7.03 15.81 22.37
C TYR A 40 -6.34 15.97 23.75
N PHE A 41 -5.13 16.52 23.76
CA PHE A 41 -4.41 16.79 24.99
C PHE A 41 -5.17 17.73 25.93
N GLU A 42 -5.75 18.81 25.40
CA GLU A 42 -6.60 19.74 26.16
C GLU A 42 -7.81 19.03 26.79
N ASP A 43 -8.51 18.20 26.02
CA ASP A 43 -9.68 17.45 26.48
C ASP A 43 -9.34 16.46 27.61
N GLU A 44 -8.20 15.76 27.51
CA GLU A 44 -7.73 14.82 28.54
C GLU A 44 -7.27 15.54 29.82
N VAL A 45 -6.58 16.68 29.69
CA VAL A 45 -6.17 17.52 30.83
C VAL A 45 -7.40 18.09 31.56
N HIS A 46 -8.40 18.58 30.82
CA HIS A 46 -9.64 19.07 31.41
C HIS A 46 -10.41 17.96 32.14
N SER A 47 -10.42 16.76 31.57
CA SER A 47 -11.03 15.56 32.18
C SER A 47 -10.24 15.07 33.40
N GLY A 48 -8.94 15.35 33.46
CA GLY A 48 -8.04 14.93 34.54
C GLY A 48 -7.65 13.47 34.44
N ASN A 49 -7.60 12.94 33.22
CA ASN A 49 -7.16 11.58 32.93
C ASN A 49 -5.63 11.54 32.92
N TRP A 50 -5.01 11.79 34.07
CA TRP A 50 -3.57 12.05 34.17
C TRP A 50 -2.69 10.93 33.63
N ASP A 51 -3.13 9.67 33.77
CA ASP A 51 -2.39 8.52 33.25
C ASP A 51 -2.40 8.50 31.71
N GLU A 52 -3.51 8.91 31.09
CA GLU A 52 -3.60 9.07 29.63
C GLU A 52 -2.77 10.24 29.13
N VAL A 53 -2.82 11.38 29.83
CA VAL A 53 -2.02 12.57 29.51
C VAL A 53 -0.52 12.24 29.48
N GLU A 54 -0.01 11.56 30.51
CA GLU A 54 1.40 11.13 30.54
C GLU A 54 1.71 10.07 29.48
N ARG A 55 0.79 9.11 29.27
CA ARG A 55 0.94 8.09 28.23
C ARG A 55 1.05 8.73 26.85
N TYR A 56 0.14 9.62 26.48
CA TYR A 56 0.15 10.32 25.20
C TYR A 56 1.42 11.16 25.02
N LEU A 57 1.84 11.94 26.02
CA LEU A 57 3.07 12.72 25.99
C LEU A 57 4.33 11.87 25.78
N SER A 58 4.37 10.64 26.31
CA SER A 58 5.52 9.74 26.19
C SER A 58 5.87 9.36 24.75
N GLY A 59 4.91 9.47 23.81
CA GLY A 59 5.16 9.30 22.38
C GLY A 59 5.99 10.42 21.74
N PHE A 60 6.11 11.57 22.42
CA PHE A 60 6.72 12.78 21.88
C PHE A 60 7.93 13.24 22.67
N THR A 61 7.95 13.03 23.99
CA THR A 61 9.05 13.43 24.86
C THR A 61 9.08 12.67 26.19
N LYS A 62 10.25 12.62 26.81
CA LYS A 62 10.53 12.12 28.17
C LYS A 62 10.76 13.28 29.14
N VAL A 63 10.67 12.99 30.44
CA VAL A 63 10.80 13.97 31.52
C VAL A 63 12.16 14.71 31.51
N ASP A 64 13.20 14.04 31.04
CA ASP A 64 14.60 14.49 31.08
C ASP A 64 15.15 14.96 29.72
N ASP A 65 14.33 14.97 28.66
CA ASP A 65 14.79 15.36 27.33
C ASP A 65 15.27 16.82 27.25
N ASN A 66 14.53 17.73 27.89
CA ASN A 66 14.88 19.15 27.98
C ASN A 66 14.07 19.87 29.08
N ARG A 67 14.44 21.13 29.36
CA ARG A 67 13.79 21.95 30.41
C ARG A 67 12.29 22.18 30.20
N TYR A 68 11.82 22.24 28.95
CA TYR A 68 10.39 22.43 28.65
C TYR A 68 9.62 21.16 28.98
N SER A 69 10.11 20.00 28.52
CA SER A 69 9.54 18.68 28.85
C SER A 69 9.49 18.45 30.34
N MET A 70 10.59 18.73 31.05
CA MET A 70 10.66 18.62 32.50
C MET A 70 9.58 19.46 33.19
N LYS A 71 9.42 20.73 32.78
CA LYS A 71 8.39 21.61 33.34
C LYS A 71 6.97 21.13 33.00
N ILE A 72 6.72 20.59 31.80
CA ILE A 72 5.43 20.00 31.41
C ILE A 72 5.04 18.87 32.37
N PHE A 73 5.92 17.88 32.56
CA PHE A 73 5.64 16.77 33.46
C PHE A 73 5.52 17.21 34.92
N PHE A 74 6.33 18.17 35.36
CA PHE A 74 6.24 18.72 36.71
C PHE A 74 4.88 19.35 36.99
N GLU A 75 4.39 20.23 36.10
CA GLU A 75 3.09 20.89 36.30
C GLU A 75 1.93 19.87 36.32
N ILE A 76 1.94 18.88 35.42
CA ILE A 76 0.92 17.82 35.37
C ILE A 76 0.89 17.03 36.69
N ARG A 77 2.07 16.57 37.14
CA ARG A 77 2.18 15.75 38.37
C ARG A 77 1.89 16.56 39.63
N LYS A 78 2.26 17.85 39.64
CA LYS A 78 1.92 18.80 40.71
C LYS A 78 0.40 18.97 40.79
N GLN A 79 -0.28 19.16 39.67
CA GLN A 79 -1.74 19.28 39.65
C GLN A 79 -2.42 17.97 40.10
N LYS A 80 -1.97 16.81 39.61
CA LYS A 80 -2.43 15.48 40.06
C LYS A 80 -2.30 15.31 41.58
N TYR A 81 -1.19 15.77 42.15
CA TYR A 81 -0.94 15.76 43.60
C TYR A 81 -1.86 16.72 44.36
N LEU A 82 -2.00 17.97 43.93
CA LEU A 82 -2.90 18.95 44.56
C LEU A 82 -4.35 18.48 44.57
N GLU A 83 -4.81 17.82 43.50
CA GLU A 83 -6.16 17.24 43.45
C GLU A 83 -6.36 16.07 44.42
N ALA A 84 -5.31 15.29 44.72
CA ALA A 84 -5.37 14.25 45.75
C ALA A 84 -5.50 14.89 47.14
N LEU A 85 -4.74 15.96 47.41
CA LEU A 85 -4.84 16.72 48.66
C LEU A 85 -6.21 17.39 48.81
N ASP A 86 -6.76 17.98 47.74
CA ASP A 86 -8.08 18.64 47.74
C ASP A 86 -9.23 17.66 48.03
N LYS A 87 -9.04 16.38 47.67
CA LYS A 87 -9.97 15.28 47.99
C LYS A 87 -9.71 14.65 49.36
N HIS A 88 -8.76 15.20 50.12
CA HIS A 88 -8.28 14.65 51.39
C HIS A 88 -7.74 13.21 51.31
N ASP A 89 -7.34 12.74 50.11
CA ASP A 89 -6.74 11.43 49.90
C ASP A 89 -5.21 11.52 50.11
N ARG A 90 -4.81 11.59 51.39
CA ARG A 90 -3.40 11.71 51.78
C ARG A 90 -2.56 10.49 51.36
N SER A 91 -3.16 9.30 51.33
CA SER A 91 -2.46 8.08 50.90
C SER A 91 -2.04 8.21 49.43
N LYS A 92 -2.97 8.60 48.56
CA LYS A 92 -2.67 8.87 47.15
C LYS A 92 -1.74 10.06 46.98
N GLY A 93 -1.87 11.09 47.80
CA GLY A 93 -0.94 12.23 47.83
C GLY A 93 0.51 11.79 48.06
N VAL A 94 0.76 10.96 49.09
CA VAL A 94 2.09 10.40 49.37
C VAL A 94 2.58 9.52 48.22
N GLU A 95 1.71 8.69 47.65
CA GLU A 95 2.06 7.84 46.51
C GLU A 95 2.55 8.67 45.32
N ILE A 96 1.79 9.70 44.92
CA ILE A 96 2.15 10.62 43.81
C ILE A 96 3.45 11.36 44.14
N LEU A 97 3.60 11.83 45.38
CA LEU A 97 4.80 12.54 45.80
C LEU A 97 6.08 11.68 45.62
N VAL A 98 6.01 10.41 46.01
CA VAL A 98 7.15 9.49 45.96
C VAL A 98 7.40 8.94 44.56
N LYS A 99 6.35 8.54 43.83
CA LYS A 99 6.48 7.92 42.51
C LYS A 99 6.69 8.94 41.39
N ASP A 100 5.92 10.03 41.42
CA ASP A 100 5.80 10.92 40.28
C ASP A 100 6.66 12.18 40.48
N LEU A 101 6.70 12.74 41.70
CA LEU A 101 7.37 14.03 41.96
C LEU A 101 8.82 13.92 42.46
N LYS A 102 9.22 12.80 43.07
CA LYS A 102 10.57 12.62 43.64
C LYS A 102 11.70 12.80 42.63
N VAL A 103 11.46 12.48 41.36
CA VAL A 103 12.45 12.67 40.29
C VAL A 103 12.90 14.13 40.16
N PHE A 104 12.03 15.09 40.48
CA PHE A 104 12.33 16.53 40.38
C PHE A 104 13.18 17.06 41.55
N ALA A 105 13.27 16.32 42.67
CA ALA A 105 14.08 16.71 43.82
C ALA A 105 15.57 16.85 43.49
N THR A 106 16.04 16.13 42.47
CA THR A 106 17.43 16.22 41.98
C THR A 106 17.73 17.57 41.33
N PHE A 107 16.71 18.28 40.84
CA PHE A 107 16.86 19.59 40.19
C PHE A 107 16.55 20.76 41.13
N ASN A 108 15.60 20.56 42.05
CA ASN A 108 15.25 21.56 43.05
C ASN A 108 14.78 20.88 44.35
N GLU A 109 15.73 20.62 45.25
CA GLU A 109 15.48 19.94 46.53
C GLU A 109 14.59 20.78 47.47
N GLU A 110 14.75 22.11 47.44
CA GLU A 110 13.97 23.04 48.26
C GLU A 110 12.49 23.03 47.85
N LEU A 111 12.20 23.14 46.55
CA LEU A 111 10.84 23.03 46.03
C LEU A 111 10.20 21.68 46.35
N PHE A 112 10.96 20.59 46.32
CA PHE A 112 10.42 19.28 46.70
C PHE A 112 10.08 19.22 48.20
N LYS A 113 10.89 19.83 49.07
CA LYS A 113 10.59 19.95 50.50
C LYS A 113 9.34 20.80 50.73
N GLU A 114 9.19 21.93 50.04
CA GLU A 114 7.99 22.78 50.12
C GLU A 114 6.73 22.01 49.72
N ILE A 115 6.77 21.26 48.61
CA ILE A 115 5.64 20.43 48.15
C ILE A 115 5.31 19.33 49.16
N THR A 116 6.33 18.73 49.79
CA THR A 116 6.16 17.70 50.83
C THR A 116 5.47 18.26 52.06
N GLN A 117 5.80 19.49 52.47
CA GLN A 117 5.16 20.16 53.61
C GLN A 117 3.65 20.39 53.42
N LEU A 118 3.16 20.42 52.18
CA LEU A 118 1.71 20.53 51.92
C LEU A 118 0.90 19.36 52.49
N LEU A 119 1.51 18.18 52.71
CA LEU A 119 0.86 17.04 53.36
C LEU A 119 0.51 17.28 54.83
N THR A 120 1.23 18.19 55.50
CA THR A 120 1.02 18.47 56.93
C THR A 120 -0.10 19.47 57.17
N LEU A 121 -0.51 20.23 56.15
CA LEU A 121 -1.59 21.20 56.22
C LEU A 121 -2.96 20.52 56.20
N GLU A 122 -3.94 21.10 56.87
CA GLU A 122 -5.34 20.68 56.72
C GLU A 122 -5.87 21.10 55.35
N ASN A 123 -5.54 22.33 54.92
CA ASN A 123 -5.80 22.83 53.58
C ASN A 123 -4.52 23.41 52.97
N PHE A 124 -4.07 22.86 51.84
CA PHE A 124 -2.86 23.34 51.16
C PHE A 124 -2.96 24.80 50.68
N ARG A 125 -4.17 25.37 50.61
CA ARG A 125 -4.40 26.80 50.29
C ARG A 125 -3.96 27.75 51.40
N GLU A 126 -3.63 27.25 52.59
CA GLU A 126 -2.97 28.04 53.64
C GLU A 126 -1.54 28.45 53.24
N ASN A 127 -0.94 27.74 52.28
CA ASN A 127 0.33 28.15 51.70
C ASN A 127 0.17 29.42 50.83
N GLU A 128 0.98 30.44 51.08
CA GLU A 128 0.88 31.74 50.39
C GLU A 128 0.92 31.63 48.86
N GLN A 129 1.75 30.73 48.30
CA GLN A 129 1.89 30.54 46.85
C GLN A 129 0.67 29.83 46.22
N LEU A 130 -0.07 29.05 47.01
CA LEU A 130 -1.23 28.27 46.56
C LEU A 130 -2.57 28.86 47.04
N SER A 131 -2.55 29.98 47.75
CA SER A 131 -3.74 30.70 48.25
C SER A 131 -4.74 31.08 47.14
N LYS A 132 -4.25 31.27 45.90
CA LYS A 132 -5.07 31.58 44.72
C LYS A 132 -5.67 30.35 44.03
N TYR A 133 -5.37 29.15 44.52
CA TYR A 133 -5.93 27.92 43.97
C TYR A 133 -7.43 27.86 44.29
N GLY A 134 -8.27 28.04 43.27
CA GLY A 134 -9.72 27.99 43.40
C GLY A 134 -10.24 26.55 43.40
N ASP A 135 -11.11 26.24 42.44
CA ASP A 135 -11.61 24.89 42.19
C ASP A 135 -10.74 24.10 41.20
N THR A 136 -10.92 22.78 41.17
CA THR A 136 -10.17 21.86 40.28
C THR A 136 -10.31 22.24 38.80
N LYS A 137 -11.49 22.65 38.34
CA LYS A 137 -11.73 22.97 36.92
C LYS A 137 -10.96 24.23 36.52
N SER A 138 -11.02 25.26 37.33
CA SER A 138 -10.29 26.52 37.13
C SER A 138 -8.78 26.30 37.20
N ALA A 139 -8.29 25.50 38.14
CA ALA A 139 -6.88 25.16 38.27
C ALA A 139 -6.34 24.43 37.02
N ARG A 140 -7.06 23.41 36.53
CA ARG A 140 -6.72 22.71 35.28
C ARG A 140 -6.68 23.65 34.08
N ALA A 141 -7.62 24.57 33.96
CA ALA A 141 -7.66 25.54 32.86
C ALA A 141 -6.47 26.51 32.90
N ILE A 142 -6.08 27.00 34.07
CA ILE A 142 -4.91 27.87 34.24
C ILE A 142 -3.62 27.10 33.90
N MET A 143 -3.47 25.88 34.42
CA MET A 143 -2.32 25.03 34.13
C MET A 143 -2.23 24.74 32.62
N LEU A 144 -3.35 24.44 31.97
CA LEU A 144 -3.39 24.12 30.53
C LEU A 144 -2.87 25.29 29.68
N VAL A 145 -3.16 26.54 30.04
CA VAL A 145 -2.61 27.72 29.35
C VAL A 145 -1.08 27.74 29.41
N GLU A 146 -0.48 27.37 30.54
CA GLU A 146 0.98 27.27 30.68
C GLU A 146 1.53 26.06 29.90
N LEU A 147 0.89 24.90 29.99
CA LEU A 147 1.29 23.70 29.25
C LEU A 147 1.33 23.94 27.74
N LYS A 148 0.34 24.63 27.17
CA LYS A 148 0.32 25.00 25.75
C LYS A 148 1.55 25.81 25.35
N LYS A 149 1.89 26.84 26.12
CA LYS A 149 3.08 27.67 25.86
C LYS A 149 4.37 26.83 25.93
N LEU A 150 4.46 25.92 26.90
CA LEU A 150 5.62 25.05 27.03
C LEU A 150 5.74 24.07 25.86
N ILE A 151 4.64 23.49 25.41
CA ILE A 151 4.59 22.57 24.26
C ILE A 151 4.96 23.32 22.97
N GLU A 152 4.38 24.49 22.73
CA GLU A 152 4.67 25.34 21.56
C GLU A 152 6.13 25.80 21.51
N ALA A 153 6.74 26.08 22.67
CA ALA A 153 8.15 26.47 22.77
C ALA A 153 9.13 25.28 22.75
N ASN A 154 8.65 24.05 22.91
CA ASN A 154 9.50 22.87 23.04
C ASN A 154 9.98 22.39 21.66
N PRO A 155 11.30 22.32 21.39
CA PRO A 155 11.84 21.95 20.08
C PRO A 155 11.42 20.56 19.60
N LEU A 156 11.06 19.64 20.50
CA LEU A 156 10.64 18.28 20.14
C LEU A 156 9.24 18.21 19.51
N PHE A 157 8.44 19.27 19.68
CA PHE A 157 7.11 19.42 19.10
C PHE A 157 7.10 20.27 17.83
N ARG A 158 8.26 20.79 17.43
CA ARG A 158 8.41 21.54 16.17
C ARG A 158 7.94 20.68 14.99
N ASP A 159 7.13 21.26 14.11
CA ASP A 159 6.54 20.62 12.94
C ASP A 159 5.62 19.41 13.25
N LYS A 160 5.13 19.31 14.50
CA LYS A 160 4.18 18.27 14.93
C LYS A 160 2.84 18.82 15.41
N LEU A 161 2.70 20.14 15.55
CA LEU A 161 1.49 20.78 16.08
C LEU A 161 0.47 21.17 15.00
N GLN A 162 0.85 21.06 13.73
CA GLN A 162 0.00 21.42 12.59
C GLN A 162 -0.27 20.19 11.75
N PHE A 163 -1.55 19.84 11.59
CA PHE A 163 -1.95 18.76 10.71
C PHE A 163 -1.80 19.23 9.24
N PRO A 164 -1.24 18.42 8.33
CA PRO A 164 -1.07 18.82 6.94
C PRO A 164 -2.43 19.10 6.28
N ASN A 165 -2.46 20.09 5.39
CA ASN A 165 -3.66 20.40 4.61
C ASN A 165 -3.86 19.34 3.52
N LEU A 166 -4.72 18.37 3.81
CA LEU A 166 -5.09 17.29 2.90
C LEU A 166 -6.52 17.51 2.40
N LYS A 167 -6.76 17.22 1.11
CA LYS A 167 -8.14 17.09 0.62
C LYS A 167 -8.84 15.96 1.38
N ASN A 168 -10.16 16.10 1.61
CA ASN A 168 -10.95 15.06 2.26
C ASN A 168 -10.81 13.71 1.55
N SER A 169 -10.78 12.64 2.34
CA SER A 169 -10.70 11.25 1.90
C SER A 169 -9.54 11.00 0.92
N ARG A 170 -8.36 11.59 1.20
CA ARG A 170 -7.20 11.50 0.31
C ARG A 170 -6.73 10.06 0.13
N LEU A 171 -6.72 9.26 1.21
CA LEU A 171 -6.35 7.85 1.15
C LEU A 171 -7.31 7.06 0.24
N ARG A 172 -8.62 7.22 0.41
CA ARG A 172 -9.64 6.60 -0.45
C ARG A 172 -9.46 7.01 -1.91
N THR A 173 -9.16 8.29 -2.15
CA THR A 173 -8.88 8.79 -3.50
C THR A 173 -7.67 8.08 -4.14
N LEU A 174 -6.59 7.88 -3.39
CA LEU A 174 -5.39 7.18 -3.89
C LEU A 174 -5.67 5.70 -4.18
N ILE A 175 -6.45 5.03 -3.34
CA ILE A 175 -6.89 3.64 -3.56
C ILE A 175 -7.79 3.55 -4.81
N ASN A 176 -8.69 4.50 -5.02
CA ASN A 176 -9.51 4.53 -6.24
C ASN A 176 -8.66 4.80 -7.48
N GLN A 177 -7.65 5.66 -7.38
CA GLN A 177 -6.71 5.91 -8.47
C GLN A 177 -5.89 4.66 -8.82
N SER A 178 -5.45 3.87 -7.84
CA SER A 178 -4.76 2.60 -8.11
C SER A 178 -5.71 1.56 -8.73
N PHE A 179 -6.98 1.53 -8.31
CA PHE A 179 -7.98 0.66 -8.93
C PHE A 179 -8.25 1.05 -10.40
N VAL A 180 -8.49 2.33 -10.68
CA VAL A 180 -8.70 2.83 -12.05
C VAL A 180 -7.46 2.60 -12.92
N TYR A 181 -6.26 2.77 -12.37
CA TYR A 181 -5.02 2.44 -13.07
C TYR A 181 -4.94 0.95 -13.41
N SER A 182 -5.34 0.07 -12.49
CA SER A 182 -5.42 -1.38 -12.73
C SER A 182 -6.51 -1.76 -13.74
N GLU A 183 -7.66 -1.08 -13.75
CA GLU A 183 -8.73 -1.33 -14.74
C GLU A 183 -8.36 -0.79 -16.12
N ALA A 184 -7.70 0.36 -16.21
CA ALA A 184 -7.16 0.90 -17.45
C ALA A 184 -6.06 0.01 -18.05
N GLN A 185 -5.44 -0.83 -17.21
CA GLN A 185 -4.49 -1.87 -17.60
C GLN A 185 -5.16 -3.18 -18.08
N SER A 186 -6.49 -3.30 -18.00
CA SER A 186 -7.23 -4.45 -18.55
C SER A 186 -7.55 -4.23 -20.04
N CYS A 187 -7.10 -5.15 -20.90
CA CYS A 187 -7.30 -5.02 -22.34
C CYS A 187 -8.77 -5.27 -22.72
N ARG A 188 -9.41 -4.27 -23.34
CA ARG A 188 -10.78 -4.36 -23.85
C ARG A 188 -10.81 -4.70 -25.35
N PRO A 189 -11.87 -5.36 -25.84
CA PRO A 189 -12.08 -5.57 -27.28
C PRO A 189 -12.01 -4.26 -28.07
N SER A 190 -11.25 -4.26 -29.17
CA SER A 190 -11.14 -3.10 -30.07
C SER A 190 -12.15 -3.16 -31.22
N GLY A 191 -12.71 -4.34 -31.52
CA GLY A 191 -13.66 -4.49 -32.63
C GLY A 191 -14.16 -5.91 -32.81
N ARG A 192 -14.78 -6.15 -33.98
CA ARG A 192 -15.20 -7.49 -34.42
C ARG A 192 -15.03 -7.63 -35.93
N ILE A 193 -14.64 -8.81 -36.39
CA ILE A 193 -14.60 -9.19 -37.80
C ILE A 193 -15.60 -10.29 -38.10
N ARG A 194 -16.08 -10.35 -39.35
CA ARG A 194 -17.02 -11.37 -39.80
C ARG A 194 -16.26 -12.48 -40.53
N GLY A 195 -16.41 -13.71 -40.06
CA GLY A 195 -15.78 -14.89 -40.65
C GLY A 195 -16.20 -15.13 -42.09
N LYS A 196 -15.22 -15.49 -42.92
CA LYS A 196 -15.38 -15.95 -44.29
C LYS A 196 -15.06 -17.45 -44.34
N LYS A 197 -15.76 -18.19 -45.21
CA LYS A 197 -15.46 -19.60 -45.43
C LYS A 197 -14.15 -19.72 -46.21
N ALA A 198 -13.20 -20.49 -45.70
CA ALA A 198 -11.98 -20.84 -46.42
C ALA A 198 -12.30 -21.58 -47.74
N PRO A 199 -11.62 -21.27 -48.85
CA PRO A 199 -11.63 -22.12 -50.03
C PRO A 199 -11.08 -23.53 -49.71
N PRO A 200 -11.42 -24.55 -50.51
CA PRO A 200 -10.92 -25.91 -50.29
C PRO A 200 -9.39 -25.95 -50.22
N GLY A 201 -8.84 -26.50 -49.13
CA GLY A 201 -7.41 -26.66 -48.92
C GLY A 201 -6.65 -25.40 -48.44
N GLN A 202 -7.35 -24.30 -48.11
CA GLN A 202 -6.73 -23.03 -47.69
C GLN A 202 -6.82 -22.75 -46.18
N CYS A 203 -7.28 -23.71 -45.38
CA CYS A 203 -7.19 -23.61 -43.93
C CYS A 203 -6.57 -24.90 -43.42
N ASN A 204 -5.40 -24.79 -42.80
CA ASN A 204 -4.74 -25.91 -42.14
C ASN A 204 -5.43 -26.17 -40.79
N GLN A 205 -5.71 -27.44 -40.50
CA GLN A 205 -6.33 -27.89 -39.24
C GLN A 205 -5.40 -28.81 -38.44
N GLU A 206 -4.12 -28.87 -38.80
CA GLU A 206 -3.09 -29.50 -37.97
C GLU A 206 -3.01 -28.81 -36.59
N ASN A 207 -2.51 -29.52 -35.58
CA ASN A 207 -2.38 -29.05 -34.19
C ASN A 207 -3.66 -28.40 -33.59
N ASP A 208 -4.84 -28.89 -34.00
CA ASP A 208 -6.15 -28.42 -33.53
C ASP A 208 -6.49 -26.97 -33.94
N SER A 209 -5.89 -26.45 -35.02
CA SER A 209 -6.25 -25.14 -35.57
C SER A 209 -7.71 -25.08 -36.06
N ASP A 210 -8.43 -24.05 -35.61
CA ASP A 210 -9.82 -23.78 -36.01
C ASP A 210 -9.89 -22.99 -37.33
N CYS A 211 -10.86 -23.31 -38.18
CA CYS A 211 -11.16 -22.52 -39.37
C CYS A 211 -12.33 -21.55 -39.15
N CYS A 212 -12.25 -20.37 -39.78
CA CYS A 212 -13.34 -19.41 -39.68
C CYS A 212 -14.67 -19.91 -40.26
N VAL A 213 -15.70 -19.87 -39.42
CA VAL A 213 -17.09 -20.10 -39.81
C VAL A 213 -17.70 -18.88 -40.51
N ARG A 214 -18.30 -19.09 -41.68
CA ARG A 214 -18.99 -18.05 -42.46
C ARG A 214 -20.08 -17.37 -41.63
N GLY A 215 -19.99 -16.04 -41.51
CA GLY A 215 -21.00 -15.22 -40.84
C GLY A 215 -20.87 -15.14 -39.31
N LYS A 216 -20.03 -15.97 -38.68
CA LYS A 216 -19.70 -15.83 -37.25
C LYS A 216 -18.91 -14.54 -37.02
N MET A 217 -19.23 -13.82 -35.95
CA MET A 217 -18.48 -12.63 -35.55
C MET A 217 -17.38 -13.02 -34.56
N TYR A 218 -16.14 -12.64 -34.85
CA TYR A 218 -14.98 -12.86 -33.98
C TYR A 218 -14.56 -11.53 -33.37
N THR A 219 -14.25 -11.54 -32.09
CA THR A 219 -13.76 -10.36 -31.37
C THR A 219 -12.30 -10.10 -31.73
N THR A 220 -11.94 -8.83 -31.87
CA THR A 220 -10.55 -8.40 -32.11
C THR A 220 -10.04 -7.51 -31.00
N TYR A 221 -8.73 -7.48 -30.84
CA TYR A 221 -8.02 -6.74 -29.80
C TYR A 221 -6.77 -6.07 -30.38
N GLN A 222 -6.57 -4.79 -30.03
CA GLN A 222 -5.33 -4.04 -30.31
C GLN A 222 -4.38 -4.03 -29.09
N CYS A 223 -4.75 -4.71 -28.01
CA CYS A 223 -4.01 -4.76 -26.77
C CYS A 223 -3.94 -6.20 -26.24
N SER A 224 -3.16 -6.39 -25.19
CA SER A 224 -3.08 -7.61 -24.39
C SER A 224 -3.09 -7.24 -22.91
N PRO A 225 -3.40 -8.16 -21.98
CA PRO A 225 -3.33 -7.89 -20.55
C PRO A 225 -1.97 -7.31 -20.12
N SER A 226 -1.93 -6.51 -19.07
CA SER A 226 -0.66 -5.92 -18.63
C SER A 226 0.36 -6.98 -18.21
N VAL A 227 1.60 -6.80 -18.67
CA VAL A 227 2.72 -7.70 -18.36
C VAL A 227 3.19 -7.47 -16.92
N SER A 228 3.42 -8.54 -16.19
CA SER A 228 3.96 -8.56 -14.82
C SER A 228 4.98 -9.70 -14.68
N THR A 229 5.54 -9.88 -13.48
CA THR A 229 6.40 -11.04 -13.18
C THR A 229 5.65 -12.37 -13.17
N TYR A 230 4.31 -12.36 -13.22
CA TYR A 230 3.44 -13.53 -13.24
C TYR A 230 2.29 -13.33 -14.25
N THR A 231 2.62 -12.99 -15.49
CA THR A 231 1.61 -12.71 -16.53
C THR A 231 0.86 -13.97 -16.89
N LYS A 232 -0.45 -14.02 -16.63
CA LYS A 232 -1.29 -15.16 -17.02
C LYS A 232 -1.51 -15.15 -18.53
N ALA A 233 -1.35 -16.31 -19.15
CA ALA A 233 -1.60 -16.51 -20.57
C ALA A 233 -2.15 -17.91 -20.84
N TYR A 234 -2.65 -18.11 -22.05
CA TYR A 234 -3.03 -19.41 -22.56
C TYR A 234 -2.01 -19.83 -23.63
N LEU A 235 -1.41 -20.99 -23.44
CA LEU A 235 -0.41 -21.56 -24.33
C LEU A 235 -1.12 -22.40 -25.40
N THR A 236 -0.85 -22.11 -26.67
CA THR A 236 -1.29 -22.91 -27.83
C THR A 236 -0.10 -23.56 -28.51
N LEU A 237 -0.37 -24.58 -29.34
CA LEU A 237 0.66 -25.29 -30.08
C LEU A 237 0.69 -24.77 -31.51
N ASN A 238 1.88 -24.41 -31.99
CA ASN A 238 2.08 -23.99 -33.37
C ASN A 238 3.43 -24.47 -33.91
N SER A 239 3.47 -24.76 -35.21
CA SER A 239 4.69 -25.08 -35.93
C SER A 239 5.22 -23.85 -36.66
N PHE A 240 6.47 -23.49 -36.35
CA PHE A 240 7.20 -22.40 -37.01
C PHE A 240 8.06 -22.91 -38.18
N GLN A 241 7.97 -24.21 -38.48
CA GLN A 241 8.71 -24.85 -39.56
C GLN A 241 8.05 -24.62 -40.91
N LYS A 242 8.88 -24.70 -41.97
CA LYS A 242 8.38 -24.61 -43.34
C LYS A 242 7.37 -25.73 -43.62
N GLY A 243 6.17 -25.33 -44.02
CA GLY A 243 5.07 -26.25 -44.33
C GLY A 243 4.27 -26.72 -43.11
N GLY A 244 4.52 -26.15 -41.92
CA GLY A 244 3.66 -26.30 -40.75
C GLY A 244 2.42 -25.40 -40.78
N ASP A 245 1.68 -25.41 -39.68
CA ASP A 245 0.43 -24.66 -39.45
C ASP A 245 0.63 -23.18 -39.12
N GLY A 246 1.85 -22.75 -38.76
CA GLY A 246 2.19 -21.34 -38.54
C GLY A 246 2.29 -20.51 -39.83
N GLY A 247 2.08 -21.14 -40.99
CA GLY A 247 1.99 -20.45 -42.28
C GLY A 247 3.34 -19.98 -42.82
N GLY A 248 3.53 -18.65 -42.85
CA GLY A 248 4.68 -17.98 -43.46
C GLY A 248 5.96 -18.00 -42.60
N PRO A 249 7.07 -17.42 -43.10
CA PRO A 249 8.23 -17.11 -42.26
C PRO A 249 7.87 -16.10 -41.17
N SER A 250 8.46 -16.24 -39.98
CA SER A 250 8.09 -15.46 -38.80
C SER A 250 8.39 -13.96 -38.93
N GLU A 251 7.54 -13.12 -38.33
CA GLU A 251 7.53 -11.67 -38.57
C GLU A 251 8.85 -10.98 -38.17
N CYS A 252 9.50 -11.42 -37.09
CA CYS A 252 10.68 -10.75 -36.53
C CYS A 252 11.95 -10.83 -37.40
N ASP A 253 12.15 -11.94 -38.11
CA ASP A 253 13.40 -12.20 -38.85
C ASP A 253 13.21 -12.76 -40.26
N LYS A 254 11.94 -12.91 -40.69
CA LYS A 254 11.53 -13.44 -41.99
C LYS A 254 12.08 -14.85 -42.26
N GLN A 255 12.25 -15.67 -41.22
CA GLN A 255 12.76 -17.03 -41.32
C GLN A 255 11.78 -18.06 -40.74
N TYR A 256 11.92 -19.31 -41.19
CA TYR A 256 11.28 -20.45 -40.53
C TYR A 256 12.17 -20.94 -39.39
N HIS A 257 11.55 -21.32 -38.27
CA HIS A 257 12.24 -21.84 -37.09
C HIS A 257 11.94 -23.32 -36.90
N SER A 258 12.90 -24.09 -36.39
CA SER A 258 12.66 -25.51 -36.12
C SER A 258 11.70 -25.69 -34.94
N ASP A 259 10.78 -26.66 -35.03
CA ASP A 259 9.88 -27.06 -33.95
C ASP A 259 10.63 -27.61 -32.72
N ASP A 260 11.90 -27.96 -32.89
CA ASP A 260 12.80 -28.38 -31.81
C ASP A 260 13.58 -27.20 -31.20
N THR A 261 13.37 -25.97 -31.69
CA THR A 261 13.89 -24.74 -31.10
C THR A 261 12.82 -24.08 -30.22
N PRO A 262 13.11 -23.65 -28.98
CA PRO A 262 12.12 -22.99 -28.11
C PRO A 262 11.82 -21.58 -28.60
N VAL A 263 10.85 -21.47 -29.50
CA VAL A 263 10.34 -20.20 -30.04
C VAL A 263 8.84 -20.06 -29.83
N VAL A 264 8.36 -18.81 -29.80
CA VAL A 264 6.95 -18.46 -29.61
C VAL A 264 6.51 -17.26 -30.45
N ALA A 265 5.21 -17.19 -30.70
CA ALA A 265 4.50 -15.98 -31.10
C ALA A 265 3.72 -15.39 -29.91
N LEU A 266 3.57 -14.07 -29.88
CA LEU A 266 2.80 -13.38 -28.83
C LEU A 266 1.58 -12.68 -29.44
N SER A 267 0.46 -12.62 -28.70
CA SER A 267 -0.68 -11.76 -29.07
C SER A 267 -0.24 -10.33 -29.36
N THR A 268 -0.93 -9.66 -30.29
CA THR A 268 -0.60 -8.31 -30.79
C THR A 268 -0.15 -7.31 -29.72
N GLY A 269 -0.88 -7.18 -28.61
CA GLY A 269 -0.53 -6.21 -27.58
C GLY A 269 0.72 -6.55 -26.79
N TRP A 270 1.09 -7.83 -26.67
CA TRP A 270 2.34 -8.27 -26.08
C TRP A 270 3.50 -8.21 -27.06
N PHE A 271 3.27 -8.57 -28.33
CA PHE A 271 4.25 -8.40 -29.40
C PHE A 271 4.71 -6.94 -29.53
N ASN A 272 3.75 -6.00 -29.35
CA ASN A 272 3.96 -4.57 -29.16
C ASN A 272 4.84 -3.97 -30.28
N HIS A 273 4.34 -4.02 -31.52
CA HIS A 273 5.00 -3.45 -32.70
C HIS A 273 6.47 -3.90 -32.83
N GLU A 274 6.69 -5.21 -32.81
CA GLU A 274 8.03 -5.86 -32.89
C GLU A 274 8.99 -5.52 -31.73
N SER A 275 8.57 -4.74 -30.72
CA SER A 275 9.48 -4.33 -29.63
C SER A 275 9.97 -5.52 -28.78
N ARG A 276 9.28 -6.67 -28.83
CA ARG A 276 9.69 -7.92 -28.20
C ARG A 276 10.37 -8.91 -29.16
N CYS A 277 10.55 -8.57 -30.42
CA CYS A 277 11.21 -9.46 -31.38
C CYS A 277 12.60 -9.87 -30.91
N LEU A 278 12.87 -11.18 -31.05
CA LEU A 278 14.13 -11.84 -30.70
C LEU A 278 14.54 -11.68 -29.23
N LYS A 279 13.62 -11.22 -28.37
CA LYS A 279 13.80 -11.22 -26.92
C LYS A 279 13.28 -12.52 -26.34
N ASN A 280 13.89 -12.90 -25.22
CA ASN A 280 13.53 -14.10 -24.51
C ASN A 280 12.45 -13.81 -23.46
N ILE A 281 11.52 -14.75 -23.32
CA ILE A 281 10.56 -14.80 -22.23
C ILE A 281 10.72 -16.11 -21.47
N THR A 282 10.41 -16.10 -20.18
CA THR A 282 10.35 -17.31 -19.36
C THR A 282 8.89 -17.73 -19.23
N ILE A 283 8.58 -18.93 -19.70
CA ILE A 283 7.25 -19.54 -19.63
C ILE A 283 7.26 -20.58 -18.51
N SER A 284 6.26 -20.58 -17.64
CA SER A 284 6.16 -21.47 -16.49
C SER A 284 4.81 -22.16 -16.42
N ALA A 285 4.84 -23.49 -16.30
CA ALA A 285 3.68 -24.37 -16.17
C ALA A 285 4.10 -25.70 -15.51
N ASN A 286 3.19 -26.38 -14.83
CA ASN A 286 3.44 -27.71 -14.23
C ASN A 286 4.71 -27.81 -13.36
N GLY A 287 5.06 -26.73 -12.65
CA GLY A 287 6.26 -26.66 -11.81
C GLY A 287 7.59 -26.63 -12.58
N LYS A 288 7.55 -26.44 -13.90
CA LYS A 288 8.71 -26.28 -14.77
C LYS A 288 8.68 -24.92 -15.46
N SER A 289 9.85 -24.49 -15.92
CA SER A 289 10.02 -23.26 -16.69
C SER A 289 10.92 -23.50 -17.90
N VAL A 290 10.67 -22.77 -18.98
CA VAL A 290 11.47 -22.78 -20.19
C VAL A 290 11.65 -21.35 -20.70
N VAL A 291 12.86 -21.05 -21.16
CA VAL A 291 13.14 -19.80 -21.86
C VAL A 291 12.89 -20.01 -23.35
N ALA A 292 12.08 -19.14 -23.95
CA ALA A 292 11.76 -19.19 -25.37
C ALA A 292 11.92 -17.80 -26.00
N MET A 293 12.34 -17.79 -27.27
CA MET A 293 12.54 -16.56 -28.03
C MET A 293 11.25 -16.17 -28.77
N VAL A 294 10.87 -14.90 -28.68
CA VAL A 294 9.73 -14.37 -29.43
C VAL A 294 10.16 -14.14 -30.88
N VAL A 295 9.54 -14.85 -31.81
CA VAL A 295 9.88 -14.78 -33.25
C VAL A 295 8.74 -14.25 -34.11
N ASP A 296 7.51 -14.25 -33.60
CA ASP A 296 6.33 -13.94 -34.42
C ASP A 296 5.20 -13.25 -33.65
N GLU A 297 4.20 -12.79 -34.39
CA GLU A 297 2.94 -12.24 -33.87
C GLU A 297 1.79 -13.23 -34.07
N CYS A 298 1.01 -13.47 -33.00
CA CYS A 298 -0.31 -14.09 -33.11
C CYS A 298 -1.34 -12.96 -33.27
N ASP A 299 -1.70 -12.62 -34.51
CA ASP A 299 -2.52 -11.42 -34.81
C ASP A 299 -3.90 -11.50 -34.14
N SER A 300 -4.16 -10.57 -33.20
CA SER A 300 -5.43 -10.43 -32.49
C SER A 300 -6.38 -9.43 -33.15
N THR A 301 -5.95 -8.74 -34.21
CA THR A 301 -6.66 -7.68 -34.93
C THR A 301 -7.31 -8.16 -36.23
N LYS A 302 -6.72 -9.17 -36.87
CA LYS A 302 -7.14 -9.73 -38.17
C LYS A 302 -7.20 -11.25 -38.16
N GLY A 303 -7.75 -11.82 -39.22
CA GLY A 303 -8.02 -13.24 -39.38
C GLY A 303 -9.15 -13.47 -40.38
N CYS A 304 -9.46 -14.73 -40.66
CA CYS A 304 -10.50 -15.13 -41.62
C CYS A 304 -10.27 -14.61 -43.05
N ASP A 305 -9.02 -14.42 -43.44
CA ASP A 305 -8.59 -14.02 -44.79
C ASP A 305 -7.41 -14.87 -45.25
N ALA A 306 -6.96 -14.64 -46.49
CA ALA A 306 -5.92 -15.45 -47.11
C ALA A 306 -4.51 -15.21 -46.53
N GLU A 307 -4.26 -14.08 -45.86
CA GLU A 307 -2.97 -13.80 -45.23
C GLU A 307 -2.79 -14.59 -43.93
N HIS A 308 -3.91 -14.97 -43.28
CA HIS A 308 -3.96 -15.70 -42.01
C HIS A 308 -4.52 -17.12 -42.17
N ASP A 309 -4.40 -17.72 -43.36
CA ASP A 309 -4.90 -19.07 -43.68
C ASP A 309 -6.35 -19.34 -43.25
N TYR A 310 -7.17 -18.28 -43.28
CA TYR A 310 -8.57 -18.29 -42.83
C TYR A 310 -8.78 -18.78 -41.38
N GLN A 311 -7.76 -18.71 -40.53
CA GLN A 311 -7.85 -18.94 -39.10
C GLN A 311 -8.49 -17.74 -38.38
N PRO A 312 -9.17 -17.93 -37.24
CA PRO A 312 -9.73 -16.84 -36.47
C PRO A 312 -8.63 -15.94 -35.87
N PRO A 313 -8.95 -14.68 -35.54
CA PRO A 313 -8.02 -13.80 -34.83
C PRO A 313 -7.65 -14.42 -33.48
N CYS A 314 -6.38 -14.32 -33.10
CA CYS A 314 -5.91 -14.80 -31.82
C CYS A 314 -6.61 -14.06 -30.68
N PRO A 315 -6.97 -14.74 -29.58
CA PRO A 315 -7.27 -14.08 -28.32
C PRO A 315 -6.11 -13.18 -27.88
N ASN A 316 -6.40 -12.22 -26.99
CA ASN A 316 -5.43 -11.21 -26.56
C ASN A 316 -4.43 -11.68 -25.50
N ASN A 317 -4.51 -12.95 -25.08
CA ASN A 317 -3.71 -13.53 -24.00
C ASN A 317 -3.01 -14.84 -24.43
N ILE A 318 -2.69 -14.98 -25.70
CA ILE A 318 -2.04 -16.16 -26.29
C ILE A 318 -0.52 -16.04 -26.25
N VAL A 319 0.11 -17.14 -25.86
CA VAL A 319 1.50 -17.47 -26.21
C VAL A 319 1.43 -18.68 -27.11
N ASP A 320 1.77 -18.52 -28.37
CA ASP A 320 1.66 -19.59 -29.35
C ASP A 320 3.03 -20.24 -29.54
N ALA A 321 3.17 -21.53 -29.24
CA ALA A 321 4.47 -22.08 -28.91
C ALA A 321 4.84 -23.34 -29.68
N SER A 322 6.14 -23.39 -30.04
CA SER A 322 6.77 -24.54 -30.68
C SER A 322 6.71 -25.81 -29.82
N LYS A 323 6.79 -26.98 -30.47
CA LYS A 323 6.82 -28.29 -29.82
C LYS A 323 7.93 -28.40 -28.75
N ALA A 324 9.06 -27.72 -28.94
CA ALA A 324 10.16 -27.66 -27.98
C ALA A 324 9.75 -27.08 -26.62
N VAL A 325 8.94 -26.00 -26.62
CA VAL A 325 8.43 -25.36 -25.40
C VAL A 325 7.55 -26.33 -24.63
N TRP A 326 6.60 -26.98 -25.32
CA TRP A 326 5.72 -27.98 -24.72
C TRP A 326 6.47 -29.17 -24.12
N LYS A 327 7.49 -29.69 -24.82
CA LYS A 327 8.38 -30.75 -24.31
C LYS A 327 9.12 -30.29 -23.05
N ALA A 328 9.68 -29.08 -23.05
CA ALA A 328 10.46 -28.54 -21.93
C ALA A 328 9.60 -28.32 -20.67
N LEU A 329 8.35 -27.89 -20.84
CA LEU A 329 7.37 -27.79 -19.76
C LEU A 329 6.90 -29.16 -19.24
N GLY A 330 7.29 -30.25 -19.89
CA GLY A 330 6.98 -31.61 -19.46
C GLY A 330 5.50 -31.98 -19.59
N VAL A 331 4.78 -31.35 -20.51
CA VAL A 331 3.37 -31.62 -20.77
C VAL A 331 3.25 -32.91 -21.59
N PRO A 332 2.45 -33.91 -21.18
CA PRO A 332 2.18 -35.10 -21.99
C PRO A 332 1.59 -34.73 -23.35
N LYS A 333 1.98 -35.43 -24.42
CA LYS A 333 1.57 -35.09 -25.80
C LYS A 333 0.05 -35.09 -25.98
N GLU A 334 -0.65 -35.92 -25.22
CA GLU A 334 -2.11 -36.07 -25.24
C GLU A 334 -2.84 -34.83 -24.68
N GLN A 335 -2.10 -33.92 -24.04
CA GLN A 335 -2.60 -32.67 -23.47
C GLN A 335 -2.10 -31.44 -24.23
N TRP A 336 -1.43 -31.63 -25.37
CA TRP A 336 -1.03 -30.51 -26.22
C TRP A 336 -2.26 -29.95 -26.95
N GLY A 337 -2.26 -28.63 -27.22
CA GLY A 337 -3.37 -27.93 -27.87
C GLY A 337 -3.97 -26.79 -27.01
N GLY A 338 -3.76 -26.82 -25.69
CA GLY A 338 -4.19 -25.72 -24.82
C GLY A 338 -3.79 -25.89 -23.36
N LEU A 339 -3.13 -24.89 -22.77
CA LEU A 339 -2.68 -24.93 -21.38
C LEU A 339 -2.64 -23.54 -20.73
N ASP A 340 -3.21 -23.40 -19.55
CA ASP A 340 -3.01 -22.18 -18.73
C ASP A 340 -1.57 -22.10 -18.23
N ILE A 341 -0.93 -20.96 -18.45
CA ILE A 341 0.46 -20.72 -18.09
C ILE A 341 0.66 -19.37 -17.40
N THR A 342 1.87 -19.18 -16.89
CA THR A 342 2.37 -17.84 -16.56
C THR A 342 3.66 -17.56 -17.34
N TRP A 343 3.90 -16.29 -17.67
CA TRP A 343 5.15 -15.88 -18.28
C TRP A 343 5.64 -14.51 -17.79
N SER A 344 6.92 -14.26 -17.99
CA SER A 344 7.59 -12.98 -17.73
C SER A 344 8.69 -12.73 -18.75
N ASP A 345 9.14 -11.49 -18.88
CA ASP A 345 10.40 -11.20 -19.55
C ASP A 345 11.56 -11.94 -18.87
N ALA A 346 12.52 -12.44 -19.67
CA ALA A 346 13.68 -13.22 -19.20
C ALA A 346 14.90 -12.37 -18.86
#